data_AF-F0T9A3-F1
#
_entry.id   AF-F0T9A3-F1
#
_cell.length_a   1.000
_cell.length_b   1.000
_cell.length_c   1.000
_cell.angle_alpha   90.00
_cell.angle_beta   90.00
_cell.angle_gamma   90.00
#
_symmetry.space_group_name_H-M   'P 1'
#
loop_
_entity.id
_entity.type
_entity.pdbx_description
1 polymer ?
#
loop_
_entity_poly.entity_id
_entity_poly.type
_entity_poly.pdbx_seq_one_letter_code
_entity_poly.pdbx_strand_id
1 'polypeptide(L)'
;MSIGEITKDALRYPFSDWKKILVLGIFGVIATLSINELIGTVYLFFDSSASVSIVVLTIIGLLSIFIERGYQFRILKSSLNGMVELPKFNSWMSMLKDGFKLSIVTIVYLIPFVLIYLVLKGPFVAILQLIFKSPIKMSFFTTVGILHLMEFFILFLFINIILIMFMISIANMANNNGKLSAAFKFRQITNKLSSVGWKNLIVWYVLTEFIYLIILFISGIIIKEISHLIIPSAGNALGPLIITILMSLIVISYLYMYLYRSLALLWLKK
;
A
#
# COMPACT_ATOMS: atom_id res chain seq x y z
N MET A 1 8.10 -2.97 24.62
CA MET A 1 6.72 -2.52 24.33
C MET A 1 5.85 -3.70 23.93
N SER A 2 4.64 -3.77 24.48
CA SER A 2 3.60 -4.69 24.00
C SER A 2 3.12 -4.28 22.61
N ILE A 3 2.45 -5.18 21.87
CA ILE A 3 1.89 -4.80 20.56
C ILE A 3 0.82 -3.72 20.71
N GLY A 4 -0.01 -3.79 21.77
CA GLY A 4 -1.00 -2.76 22.05
C GLY A 4 -0.40 -1.37 22.32
N GLU A 5 0.76 -1.29 22.99
CA GLU A 5 1.49 -0.02 23.17
C GLU A 5 2.02 0.53 21.86
N ILE A 6 2.58 -0.32 20.99
CA ILE A 6 3.06 0.06 19.66
C ILE A 6 1.92 0.64 18.84
N THR A 7 0.79 -0.06 18.79
CA THR A 7 -0.40 0.36 18.07
C THR A 7 -0.94 1.68 18.60
N LYS A 8 -1.03 1.85 19.92
CA LYS A 8 -1.51 3.08 20.56
C LYS A 8 -0.61 4.28 20.28
N ASP A 9 0.72 4.11 20.35
CA ASP A 9 1.68 5.16 20.00
C ASP A 9 1.52 5.56 18.53
N ALA A 10 1.53 4.56 17.64
CA ALA A 10 1.42 4.79 16.21
C ALA A 10 0.11 5.46 15.80
N LEU A 11 -1.01 5.17 16.46
CA LEU A 11 -2.30 5.82 16.17
C LEU A 11 -2.31 7.31 16.56
N ARG A 12 -1.57 7.69 17.60
CA ARG A 12 -1.46 9.08 18.06
C ARG A 12 -0.46 9.89 17.25
N TYR A 13 0.55 9.21 16.71
CA TYR A 13 1.68 9.83 16.03
C TYR A 13 1.29 10.81 14.89
N PRO A 14 0.34 10.50 13.97
CA PRO A 14 -0.06 11.43 12.91
C PRO A 14 -0.69 12.72 13.45
N PHE A 15 -1.36 12.66 14.60
CA PHE A 15 -2.03 13.82 15.22
C PHE A 15 -1.06 14.75 15.96
N SER A 16 0.21 14.37 16.13
CA SER A 16 1.23 15.27 16.69
C SER A 16 1.43 16.53 15.85
N ASP A 17 1.18 16.45 14.54
CA ASP A 17 1.20 17.57 13.62
C ASP A 17 0.28 17.28 12.42
N TRP A 18 -1.01 17.57 12.59
CA TRP A 18 -2.04 17.29 11.58
C TRP A 18 -1.79 18.00 10.24
N LYS A 19 -1.04 19.12 10.23
CA LYS A 19 -0.68 19.81 8.98
C LYS A 19 0.17 18.92 8.08
N LYS A 20 1.04 18.08 8.65
CA LYS A 20 1.85 17.14 7.89
C LYS A 20 1.00 16.05 7.24
N ILE A 21 -0.15 15.68 7.82
CA ILE A 21 -1.12 14.77 7.19
C ILE A 21 -1.59 15.39 5.87
N LEU A 22 -1.99 16.66 5.88
CA LEU A 22 -2.44 17.35 4.68
C LEU A 22 -1.33 17.52 3.65
N VAL A 23 -0.10 17.85 4.06
CA VAL A 23 1.02 17.97 3.13
C VAL A 23 1.32 16.62 2.45
N LEU A 24 1.35 15.52 3.20
CA LEU A 24 1.48 14.18 2.60
C LEU A 24 0.31 13.87 1.67
N GLY A 25 -0.90 14.24 2.11
CA GLY A 25 -2.14 14.04 1.38
C GLY A 25 -2.24 14.78 0.07
N ILE A 26 -1.64 15.97 -0.06
CA ILE A 26 -1.57 16.68 -1.34
C ILE A 26 -0.76 15.85 -2.35
N PHE A 27 0.38 15.27 -1.94
CA PHE A 27 1.14 14.36 -2.82
C PHE A 27 0.34 13.09 -3.14
N GLY A 28 -0.35 12.52 -2.15
CA GLY A 28 -1.23 11.36 -2.35
C GLY A 28 -2.37 11.65 -3.32
N VAL A 29 -3.01 12.83 -3.25
CA VAL A 29 -4.05 13.25 -4.20
C VAL A 29 -3.47 13.36 -5.60
N ILE A 30 -2.35 14.08 -5.77
CA ILE A 30 -1.71 14.25 -7.08
C ILE A 30 -1.33 12.88 -7.66
N ALA A 31 -0.75 12.00 -6.84
CA ALA A 31 -0.41 10.64 -7.21
C ALA A 31 -1.64 9.84 -7.68
N THR A 32 -2.70 9.79 -6.87
CA THR A 32 -3.92 9.02 -7.18
C THR A 32 -4.62 9.53 -8.43
N LEU A 33 -4.76 10.86 -8.59
CA LEU A 33 -5.36 11.44 -9.79
C LEU A 33 -4.54 11.12 -11.05
N SER A 34 -3.22 11.22 -10.97
CA SER A 34 -2.35 10.91 -12.11
C SER A 34 -2.38 9.42 -12.48
N ILE A 35 -2.50 8.53 -11.50
CA ILE A 35 -2.64 7.09 -11.74
C ILE A 35 -3.97 6.79 -12.43
N ASN A 36 -5.08 7.41 -12.02
CA ASN A 36 -6.38 7.19 -12.64
C ASN A 36 -6.38 7.62 -14.11
N GLU A 37 -5.75 8.76 -14.43
CA GLU A 37 -5.54 9.21 -15.81
C GLU A 37 -4.63 8.24 -16.59
N LEU A 38 -3.56 7.74 -15.98
CA LEU A 38 -2.70 6.73 -16.59
C LEU A 38 -3.45 5.43 -16.90
N ILE A 39 -4.30 4.96 -15.98
CA ILE A 39 -5.10 3.75 -16.19
C ILE A 39 -6.14 3.98 -17.29
N GLY A 40 -6.86 5.10 -17.24
CA GLY A 40 -7.86 5.46 -18.25
C GLY A 40 -7.23 5.56 -19.64
N THR A 41 -6.02 6.11 -19.73
CA THR A 41 -5.27 6.13 -20.97
C THR A 41 -4.80 4.73 -21.36
N VAL A 42 -4.20 3.91 -20.49
CA VAL A 42 -3.75 2.53 -20.81
C VAL A 42 -4.88 1.64 -21.33
N TYR A 43 -6.11 1.80 -20.84
CA TYR A 43 -7.29 1.16 -21.44
C TYR A 43 -7.57 1.62 -22.87
N LEU A 44 -7.15 2.84 -23.21
CA LEU A 44 -7.21 3.47 -24.52
C LEU A 44 -5.85 3.48 -25.26
N PHE A 45 -4.76 2.84 -24.77
CA PHE A 45 -3.40 2.90 -25.38
C PHE A 45 -3.33 2.22 -26.76
N PHE A 46 -4.43 1.65 -27.25
CA PHE A 46 -4.61 1.32 -28.67
C PHE A 46 -5.02 2.53 -29.53
N ASP A 47 -5.16 3.71 -28.94
CA ASP A 47 -5.50 4.95 -29.63
C ASP A 47 -4.35 5.96 -29.53
N SER A 48 -3.86 6.38 -30.70
CA SER A 48 -2.52 6.94 -30.92
C SER A 48 -2.34 8.42 -30.54
N SER A 49 -3.27 9.01 -29.78
CA SER A 49 -3.30 10.46 -29.49
C SER A 49 -3.06 10.78 -28.00
N ALA A 50 -1.96 10.30 -27.41
CA ALA A 50 -1.57 10.77 -26.08
C ALA A 50 -1.21 12.26 -26.14
N SER A 51 -2.06 13.12 -25.55
CA SER A 51 -1.82 14.55 -25.52
C SER A 51 -0.64 14.89 -24.61
N VAL A 52 0.13 15.93 -24.96
CA VAL A 52 1.30 16.39 -24.19
C VAL A 52 0.94 16.67 -22.71
N SER A 53 -0.30 17.10 -22.43
CA SER A 53 -0.80 17.32 -21.08
C SER A 53 -0.83 16.04 -20.23
N ILE A 54 -1.22 14.90 -20.81
CA ILE A 54 -1.25 13.60 -20.12
C ILE A 54 0.17 13.19 -19.70
N VAL A 55 1.14 13.38 -20.58
CA VAL A 55 2.55 13.06 -20.29
C VAL A 55 3.07 13.91 -19.13
N VAL A 56 2.79 15.22 -19.15
CA VAL A 56 3.19 16.15 -18.07
C VAL A 56 2.54 15.76 -16.74
N LEU A 57 1.23 15.48 -16.73
CA LEU A 57 0.50 15.04 -15.53
C LEU A 57 1.05 13.73 -14.98
N THR A 58 1.37 12.77 -15.85
CA THR A 58 1.97 11.49 -15.46
C THR A 58 3.33 11.69 -14.76
N ILE A 59 4.18 12.57 -15.29
CA ILE A 59 5.48 12.89 -14.68
C ILE A 59 5.29 13.53 -13.31
N ILE A 60 4.37 14.48 -13.18
CA ILE A 60 4.06 15.14 -11.89
C ILE A 60 3.53 14.12 -10.87
N GLY A 61 2.64 13.23 -11.30
CA GLY A 61 2.15 12.10 -10.51
C GLY A 61 3.26 11.19 -10.02
N LEU A 62 4.15 10.79 -10.93
CA LEU A 62 5.29 9.91 -10.61
C LEU A 62 6.23 10.55 -9.58
N LEU A 63 6.56 11.83 -9.74
CA LEU A 63 7.35 12.58 -8.76
C LEU A 63 6.64 12.65 -7.41
N SER A 64 5.32 12.85 -7.41
CA SER A 64 4.51 12.91 -6.19
C SER A 64 4.51 11.57 -5.44
N ILE A 65 4.36 10.46 -6.15
CA ILE A 65 4.47 9.09 -5.59
C ILE A 65 5.83 8.88 -4.92
N PHE A 66 6.92 9.30 -5.56
CA PHE A 66 8.26 9.16 -4.98
C PHE A 66 8.47 10.07 -3.77
N ILE A 67 7.97 11.30 -3.79
CA ILE A 67 8.04 12.18 -2.62
C ILE A 67 7.27 11.58 -1.44
N GLU A 68 6.04 11.12 -1.69
CA GLU A 68 5.17 10.52 -0.68
C GLU A 68 5.85 9.31 -0.02
N ARG A 69 6.32 8.36 -0.83
CA ARG A 69 7.07 7.17 -0.38
C ARG A 69 8.37 7.54 0.35
N GLY A 70 9.07 8.57 -0.14
CA GLY A 70 10.27 9.09 0.50
C GLY A 70 10.02 9.64 1.90
N TYR A 71 8.89 10.33 2.06
CA TYR A 71 8.46 10.85 3.37
C TYR A 71 8.02 9.72 4.30
N GLN A 72 7.28 8.73 3.81
CA GLN A 72 6.95 7.51 4.56
C GLN A 72 8.23 6.81 5.08
N PHE A 73 9.23 6.64 4.22
CA PHE A 73 10.53 6.07 4.62
C PHE A 73 11.28 6.96 5.62
N ARG A 74 11.12 8.29 5.53
CA ARG A 74 11.67 9.23 6.50
C ARG A 74 11.03 9.09 7.87
N ILE A 75 9.71 8.87 7.96
CA ILE A 75 9.02 8.57 9.22
C ILE A 75 9.62 7.32 9.87
N LEU A 76 9.83 6.27 9.09
CA LEU A 76 10.44 5.03 9.55
C LEU A 76 11.85 5.26 10.12
N LYS A 77 12.72 5.95 9.38
CA LYS A 77 14.07 6.30 9.86
C LYS A 77 14.05 7.15 11.13
N SER A 78 13.20 8.18 11.16
CA SER A 78 13.07 9.08 12.31
C SER A 78 12.63 8.31 13.55
N SER A 79 11.64 7.42 13.38
CA SER A 79 11.10 6.60 14.47
C SER A 79 12.09 5.55 14.96
N LEU A 80 12.87 4.94 14.07
CA LEU A 80 13.97 4.04 14.45
C LEU A 80 15.05 4.75 15.27
N ASN A 81 15.27 6.04 15.01
CA ASN A 81 16.18 6.89 15.78
C ASN A 81 15.55 7.40 17.09
N GLY A 82 14.37 6.93 17.48
CA GLY A 82 13.70 7.29 18.73
C GLY A 82 12.98 8.65 18.71
N MET A 83 12.92 9.33 17.57
CA MET A 83 12.22 10.61 17.47
C MET A 83 10.71 10.41 17.60
N VAL A 84 10.07 11.17 18.47
CA VAL A 84 8.61 11.13 18.70
C VAL A 84 7.85 12.10 17.79
N GLU A 85 8.52 13.14 17.30
CA GLU A 85 7.92 14.12 16.40
C GLU A 85 7.96 13.68 14.94
N LEU A 86 6.93 14.07 14.18
CA LEU A 86 6.91 13.89 12.73
C LEU A 86 8.06 14.67 12.06
N PRO A 87 8.82 14.06 11.13
CA PRO A 87 9.91 14.73 10.44
C PRO A 87 9.41 15.90 9.59
N LYS A 88 10.28 16.89 9.36
CA LYS A 88 9.93 18.05 8.52
C LYS A 88 9.87 17.67 7.03
N PHE A 89 9.00 18.33 6.27
CA PHE A 89 8.96 18.29 4.80
C PHE A 89 10.04 19.21 4.20
N ASN A 90 11.29 18.82 4.38
CA ASN A 90 12.45 19.50 3.80
C ASN A 90 13.29 18.53 2.97
N SER A 91 14.32 19.02 2.28
CA SER A 91 15.25 18.16 1.52
C SER A 91 14.52 17.23 0.55
N TRP A 92 13.66 17.80 -0.30
CA TRP A 92 12.82 17.07 -1.27
C TRP A 92 13.60 16.08 -2.14
N MET A 93 14.81 16.45 -2.55
CA MET A 93 15.69 15.58 -3.33
C MET A 93 16.07 14.30 -2.58
N SER A 94 16.23 14.33 -1.25
CA SER A 94 16.50 13.11 -0.49
C SER A 94 15.25 12.24 -0.36
N MET A 95 14.06 12.85 -0.26
CA MET A 95 12.79 12.10 -0.30
C MET A 95 12.60 11.43 -1.65
N LEU A 96 12.81 12.13 -2.76
CA LEU A 96 12.75 11.53 -4.10
C LEU A 96 13.68 10.32 -4.23
N LYS A 97 14.95 10.45 -3.80
CA LYS A 97 15.92 9.34 -3.83
C LYS A 97 15.47 8.15 -2.98
N ASP A 98 14.99 8.40 -1.77
CA ASP A 98 14.53 7.35 -0.86
C ASP A 98 13.22 6.70 -1.35
N GLY A 99 12.30 7.48 -1.92
CA GLY A 99 11.07 6.99 -2.52
C GLY A 99 11.30 6.14 -3.75
N PHE A 100 12.26 6.53 -4.61
CA PHE A 100 12.69 5.71 -5.74
C PHE A 100 13.26 4.36 -5.26
N LYS A 101 14.15 4.36 -4.25
CA LYS A 101 14.65 3.12 -3.64
C LYS A 101 13.51 2.26 -3.10
N LEU A 102 12.57 2.87 -2.39
CA LEU A 102 11.42 2.15 -1.83
C LEU A 102 10.59 1.49 -2.94
N SER A 103 10.39 2.18 -4.07
CA SER A 103 9.71 1.62 -5.23
C SER A 103 10.46 0.44 -5.86
N ILE A 104 11.80 0.48 -5.94
CA ILE A 104 12.59 -0.68 -6.38
C ILE A 104 12.34 -1.87 -5.44
N VAL A 105 12.39 -1.66 -4.13
CA VAL A 105 12.13 -2.73 -3.15
C VAL A 105 10.71 -3.28 -3.32
N THR A 106 9.69 -2.42 -3.45
CA THR A 106 8.31 -2.86 -3.70
C THR A 106 8.22 -3.73 -4.95
N ILE A 107 8.80 -3.29 -6.08
CA ILE A 107 8.75 -4.06 -7.33
C ILE A 107 9.40 -5.43 -7.16
N VAL A 108 10.61 -5.48 -6.58
CA VAL A 108 11.33 -6.75 -6.37
C VAL A 108 10.56 -7.71 -5.47
N TYR A 109 9.94 -7.21 -4.39
CA TYR A 109 9.14 -8.05 -3.48
C TYR A 109 7.81 -8.48 -4.09
N LEU A 110 7.28 -7.78 -5.10
CA LEU A 110 6.08 -8.19 -5.82
C LEU A 110 6.34 -9.27 -6.89
N ILE A 111 7.58 -9.44 -7.36
CA ILE A 111 7.92 -10.44 -8.40
C ILE A 111 7.41 -11.85 -8.02
N PRO A 112 7.65 -12.39 -6.81
CA PRO A 112 7.15 -13.72 -6.45
C PRO A 112 5.62 -13.81 -6.50
N PHE A 113 4.90 -12.76 -6.07
CA PHE A 113 3.44 -12.72 -6.16
C PHE A 113 2.96 -12.79 -7.61
N VAL A 114 3.55 -11.97 -8.48
CA VAL A 114 3.22 -11.95 -9.92
C VAL A 114 3.49 -13.31 -10.56
N LEU A 115 4.62 -13.95 -10.25
CA LEU A 115 4.95 -15.28 -10.77
C LEU A 115 3.91 -16.33 -10.35
N ILE A 116 3.53 -16.36 -9.07
CA ILE A 116 2.49 -17.29 -8.59
C ILE A 116 1.14 -16.98 -9.23
N TYR A 117 0.77 -15.71 -9.34
CA TYR A 117 -0.46 -15.30 -10.02
C TYR A 117 -0.52 -15.80 -11.47
N LEU A 118 0.57 -15.65 -12.23
CA LEU A 118 0.63 -16.12 -13.62
C LEU A 118 0.53 -17.64 -13.72
N VAL A 119 1.18 -18.37 -12.81
CA VAL A 119 1.11 -19.84 -12.75
C VAL A 119 -0.29 -20.32 -12.36
N LEU A 120 -0.98 -19.64 -11.45
CA LEU A 120 -2.33 -20.03 -11.04
C LEU A 120 -3.39 -19.68 -12.09
N LYS A 121 -3.24 -18.58 -12.84
CA LYS A 121 -4.24 -18.19 -13.86
C LYS A 121 -4.14 -18.98 -15.17
N GLY A 122 -2.93 -19.23 -15.68
CA GLY A 122 -2.73 -19.78 -17.02
C GLY A 122 -3.05 -21.28 -17.14
N PRO A 123 -2.16 -22.15 -16.63
CA PRO A 123 -2.30 -23.60 -16.79
C PRO A 123 -3.47 -24.20 -16.00
N PHE A 124 -3.88 -23.61 -14.86
CA PHE A 124 -4.97 -24.17 -14.05
C PHE A 124 -6.31 -24.18 -14.77
N VAL A 125 -6.69 -23.07 -15.42
CA VAL A 125 -7.95 -22.96 -16.18
C VAL A 125 -7.92 -23.90 -17.40
N ALA A 126 -6.79 -24.00 -18.09
CA ALA A 126 -6.62 -24.89 -19.24
C ALA A 126 -6.68 -26.39 -18.85
N ILE A 127 -6.06 -26.78 -17.74
CA ILE A 127 -6.10 -28.17 -17.23
C ILE A 127 -7.51 -28.57 -16.83
N LEU A 128 -8.28 -27.68 -16.20
CA LEU A 128 -9.67 -27.95 -15.84
C LEU A 128 -10.55 -28.17 -17.08
N GLN A 129 -10.39 -27.35 -18.12
CA GLN A 129 -11.12 -27.55 -19.39
C GLN A 129 -10.80 -28.90 -20.05
N LEU A 130 -9.54 -29.36 -19.95
CA LEU A 130 -9.12 -30.66 -20.47
C LEU A 130 -9.67 -31.85 -19.67
N ILE A 131 -9.81 -31.72 -18.35
CA ILE A 131 -10.34 -32.78 -17.48
C ILE A 131 -11.85 -32.96 -17.66
N PHE A 132 -12.62 -31.87 -17.79
CA PHE A 132 -14.08 -31.94 -17.74
C PHE A 132 -14.78 -32.10 -19.11
N LYS A 133 -14.06 -32.01 -20.25
CA LYS A 133 -14.51 -32.29 -21.64
C LYS A 133 -16.01 -32.05 -21.94
N SER A 134 -16.63 -30.99 -21.41
CA SER A 134 -18.07 -30.76 -21.54
C SER A 134 -18.39 -29.31 -21.88
N PRO A 135 -19.35 -29.05 -22.79
CA PRO A 135 -19.83 -27.70 -23.04
C PRO A 135 -20.59 -27.19 -21.81
N ILE A 136 -20.20 -25.99 -21.38
CA ILE A 136 -20.51 -25.37 -20.09
C ILE A 136 -22.01 -25.34 -19.82
N LYS A 137 -22.49 -26.11 -18.83
CA LYS A 137 -23.85 -26.03 -18.28
C LYS A 137 -23.81 -25.54 -16.83
N MET A 138 -24.90 -24.87 -16.40
CA MET A 138 -25.06 -24.06 -15.18
C MET A 138 -24.56 -24.69 -13.85
N SER A 139 -24.45 -26.02 -13.74
CA SER A 139 -23.83 -26.71 -12.58
C SER A 139 -22.31 -26.53 -12.47
N PHE A 140 -21.67 -25.98 -13.50
CA PHE A 140 -20.24 -25.63 -13.53
C PHE A 140 -19.93 -24.39 -12.70
N PHE A 141 -20.89 -23.45 -12.54
CA PHE A 141 -20.66 -22.20 -11.79
C PHE A 141 -20.41 -22.44 -10.30
N THR A 142 -20.91 -23.54 -9.73
CA THR A 142 -20.69 -23.86 -8.31
C THR A 142 -19.32 -24.51 -8.07
N THR A 143 -18.90 -25.47 -8.90
CA THR A 143 -17.55 -26.08 -8.81
C THR A 143 -16.44 -25.10 -9.21
N VAL A 144 -16.64 -24.33 -10.29
CA VAL A 144 -15.71 -23.27 -10.70
C VAL A 144 -15.71 -22.10 -9.71
N GLY A 145 -16.85 -21.78 -9.11
CA GLY A 145 -16.94 -20.82 -8.02
C GLY A 145 -16.09 -21.21 -6.81
N ILE A 146 -16.18 -22.46 -6.34
CA ILE A 146 -15.38 -22.95 -5.21
C ILE A 146 -13.87 -22.94 -5.54
N LEU A 147 -13.50 -23.34 -6.76
CA LEU A 147 -12.09 -23.33 -7.19
C LEU A 147 -11.52 -21.92 -7.31
N HIS A 148 -12.28 -20.94 -7.81
CA HIS A 148 -11.85 -19.54 -7.83
C HIS A 148 -11.77 -18.93 -6.42
N LEU A 149 -12.65 -19.32 -5.50
CA LEU A 149 -12.54 -18.93 -4.09
C LEU A 149 -11.26 -19.50 -3.46
N MET A 150 -10.90 -20.74 -3.79
CA MET A 150 -9.66 -21.37 -3.33
C MET A 150 -8.40 -20.70 -3.92
N GLU A 151 -8.41 -20.39 -5.22
CA GLU A 151 -7.36 -19.62 -5.89
C GLU A 151 -7.18 -18.24 -5.23
N PHE A 152 -8.27 -17.51 -5.05
CA PHE A 152 -8.28 -16.21 -4.36
C PHE A 152 -7.72 -16.33 -2.95
N PHE A 153 -8.14 -17.33 -2.19
CA PHE A 153 -7.67 -17.55 -0.82
C PHE A 153 -6.16 -17.86 -0.76
N ILE A 154 -5.65 -18.69 -1.67
CA ILE A 154 -4.21 -19.01 -1.76
C ILE A 154 -3.40 -17.76 -2.09
N LEU A 155 -3.84 -16.99 -3.09
CA LEU A 155 -3.19 -15.73 -3.46
C LEU A 155 -3.23 -14.70 -2.33
N PHE A 156 -4.36 -14.62 -1.63
CA PHE A 156 -4.53 -13.77 -0.45
C PHE A 156 -3.54 -14.15 0.65
N LEU A 157 -3.43 -15.43 1.03
CA LEU A 157 -2.45 -15.85 2.03
C LEU A 157 -1.01 -15.53 1.60
N PHE A 158 -0.70 -15.74 0.32
CA PHE A 158 0.64 -15.54 -0.20
C PHE A 158 1.05 -14.06 -0.23
N ILE A 159 0.17 -13.15 -0.65
CA ILE A 159 0.47 -11.71 -0.66
C ILE A 159 0.70 -11.19 0.76
N ASN A 160 -0.06 -11.67 1.75
CA ASN A 160 0.12 -11.26 3.15
C ASN A 160 1.52 -11.64 3.68
N ILE A 161 2.03 -12.83 3.34
CA ILE A 161 3.39 -13.25 3.70
C ILE A 161 4.43 -12.33 3.05
N ILE A 162 4.26 -12.03 1.77
CA ILE A 162 5.14 -11.11 1.03
C ILE A 162 5.13 -9.71 1.66
N LEU A 163 3.96 -9.21 2.03
CA LEU A 163 3.82 -7.90 2.66
C LEU A 163 4.56 -7.83 3.99
N ILE A 164 4.47 -8.86 4.84
CA ILE A 164 5.25 -8.93 6.09
C ILE A 164 6.75 -8.89 5.79
N MET A 165 7.22 -9.69 4.82
CA MET A 165 8.64 -9.71 4.43
C MET A 165 9.09 -8.35 3.87
N PHE A 166 8.26 -7.69 3.06
CA PHE A 166 8.50 -6.36 2.53
C PHE A 166 8.60 -5.33 3.65
N MET A 167 7.69 -5.34 4.64
CA MET A 167 7.71 -4.39 5.76
C MET A 167 9.01 -4.52 6.58
N ILE A 168 9.41 -5.75 6.93
CA ILE A 168 10.66 -5.96 7.68
C ILE A 168 11.89 -5.62 6.82
N SER A 169 11.83 -5.86 5.52
CA SER A 169 12.88 -5.49 4.57
C SER A 169 13.14 -3.97 4.54
N ILE A 170 12.09 -3.17 4.41
CA ILE A 170 12.23 -1.70 4.38
C ILE A 170 12.66 -1.15 5.75
N ALA A 171 12.25 -1.79 6.85
CA ALA A 171 12.77 -1.46 8.19
C ALA A 171 14.26 -1.78 8.31
N ASN A 172 14.73 -2.91 7.77
CA ASN A 172 16.16 -3.22 7.71
C ASN A 172 16.91 -2.19 6.87
N MET A 173 16.36 -1.79 5.72
CA MET A 173 16.92 -0.74 4.87
C MET A 173 17.05 0.59 5.62
N ALA A 174 16.01 0.99 6.36
CA ALA A 174 16.01 2.20 7.17
C ALA A 174 17.07 2.13 8.28
N ASN A 175 17.17 1.00 8.99
CA ASN A 175 18.15 0.76 10.04
C ASN A 175 19.60 0.68 9.53
N ASN A 176 19.79 0.50 8.23
CA ASN A 176 21.09 0.47 7.56
C ASN A 176 21.32 1.73 6.70
N ASN A 177 20.95 2.91 7.22
CA ASN A 177 21.18 4.22 6.60
C ASN A 177 20.57 4.38 5.20
N GLY A 178 19.50 3.66 4.88
CA GLY A 178 18.83 3.74 3.58
C GLY A 178 19.63 3.14 2.42
N LYS A 179 20.56 2.20 2.69
CA LYS A 179 21.27 1.45 1.65
C LYS A 179 20.31 0.44 1.01
N LEU A 180 20.04 0.59 -0.28
CA LEU A 180 19.10 -0.27 -1.03
C LEU A 180 19.40 -1.77 -0.87
N SER A 181 20.66 -2.17 -0.94
CA SER A 181 21.09 -3.57 -0.78
C SER A 181 20.73 -4.17 0.59
N ALA A 182 20.55 -3.36 1.63
CA ALA A 182 20.13 -3.84 2.94
C ALA A 182 18.68 -4.35 2.95
N ALA A 183 17.82 -3.87 2.05
CA ALA A 183 16.48 -4.40 1.85
C ALA A 183 16.49 -5.88 1.40
N PHE A 184 17.60 -6.34 0.80
CA PHE A 184 17.70 -7.69 0.24
C PHE A 184 18.61 -8.62 1.04
N LYS A 185 19.02 -8.21 2.25
CA LYS A 185 19.79 -9.06 3.17
C LYS A 185 18.89 -10.05 3.88
N PHE A 186 18.37 -11.04 3.13
CA PHE A 186 17.35 -11.99 3.60
C PHE A 186 17.74 -12.67 4.92
N ARG A 187 18.99 -13.08 5.10
CA ARG A 187 19.46 -13.68 6.36
C ARG A 187 19.30 -12.75 7.57
N GLN A 188 19.58 -11.45 7.41
CA GLN A 188 19.37 -10.47 8.48
C GLN A 188 17.88 -10.25 8.75
N ILE A 189 17.07 -10.20 7.68
CA ILE A 189 15.62 -10.01 7.75
C ILE A 189 14.95 -11.20 8.44
N THR A 190 15.29 -12.44 8.07
CA THR A 190 14.75 -13.66 8.69
C THR A 190 15.20 -13.80 10.14
N ASN A 191 16.46 -13.48 10.45
CA ASN A 191 16.92 -13.45 11.84
C ASN A 191 16.17 -12.42 12.67
N LYS A 192 15.89 -11.25 12.10
CA LYS A 192 15.11 -10.21 12.78
C LYS A 192 13.66 -10.65 12.99
N LEU A 193 13.01 -11.24 11.98
CA LEU A 193 11.67 -11.83 12.09
C LEU A 193 11.60 -12.81 13.26
N SER A 194 12.56 -13.74 13.32
CA SER A 194 12.66 -14.72 14.41
C SER A 194 12.87 -14.08 15.77
N SER A 195 13.69 -13.01 15.86
CA SER A 195 13.93 -12.32 17.14
C SER A 195 12.72 -11.58 17.68
N VAL A 196 11.92 -10.93 16.81
CA VAL A 196 10.67 -10.27 17.23
C VAL A 196 9.63 -11.32 17.64
N GLY A 197 9.73 -12.52 17.04
CA GLY A 197 8.87 -13.66 17.27
C GLY A 197 7.67 -13.65 16.32
N TRP A 198 7.46 -14.76 15.61
CA TRP A 198 6.37 -14.93 14.63
C TRP A 198 4.99 -14.60 15.21
N LYS A 199 4.72 -14.98 16.47
CA LYS A 199 3.47 -14.62 17.15
C LYS A 199 3.27 -13.10 17.23
N ASN A 200 4.30 -12.35 17.64
CA ASN A 200 4.21 -10.89 17.75
C ASN A 200 4.03 -10.22 16.39
N LEU A 201 4.70 -10.74 15.36
CA LEU A 201 4.57 -10.25 13.98
C LEU A 201 3.16 -10.46 13.44
N ILE A 202 2.60 -11.66 13.58
CA ILE A 202 1.24 -12.00 13.14
C ILE A 202 0.23 -11.14 13.89
N VAL A 203 0.35 -11.04 15.22
CA VAL A 203 -0.56 -10.21 16.04
C VAL A 203 -0.48 -8.74 15.63
N TRP A 204 0.71 -8.20 15.42
CA TRP A 204 0.89 -6.83 14.95
C TRP A 204 0.30 -6.60 13.56
N TYR A 205 0.52 -7.53 12.64
CA TYR A 205 0.04 -7.43 11.27
C TYR A 205 -1.49 -7.45 11.23
N VAL A 206 -2.12 -8.44 11.88
CA VAL A 206 -3.58 -8.58 11.96
C VAL A 206 -4.21 -7.36 12.64
N LEU A 207 -3.63 -6.86 13.75
CA LEU A 207 -4.12 -5.63 14.38
C LEU A 207 -3.99 -4.41 13.47
N THR A 208 -2.89 -4.31 12.73
CA THR A 208 -2.65 -3.23 11.77
C THR A 208 -3.65 -3.26 10.63
N GLU A 209 -3.89 -4.42 10.01
CA GLU A 209 -4.91 -4.57 8.98
C GLU A 209 -6.32 -4.28 9.50
N PHE A 210 -6.66 -4.80 10.68
CA PHE A 210 -7.97 -4.56 11.29
C PHE A 210 -8.23 -3.07 11.55
N ILE A 211 -7.22 -2.34 12.02
CA ILE A 211 -7.29 -0.88 12.19
C ILE A 211 -7.46 -0.17 10.85
N TYR A 212 -6.72 -0.58 9.82
CA TYR A 212 -6.88 -0.07 8.47
C TYR A 212 -8.32 -0.25 7.98
N LEU A 213 -8.88 -1.45 8.13
CA LEU A 213 -10.26 -1.76 7.73
C LEU A 213 -11.28 -0.89 8.47
N ILE A 214 -11.18 -0.77 9.80
CA ILE A 214 -12.09 0.06 10.60
C ILE A 214 -12.03 1.52 10.16
N ILE A 215 -10.82 2.08 10.04
CA ILE A 215 -10.65 3.49 9.70
C ILE A 215 -11.15 3.76 8.29
N LEU A 216 -10.80 2.91 7.31
CA LEU A 216 -11.30 3.04 5.93
C LEU A 216 -12.81 2.91 5.86
N PHE A 217 -13.42 1.98 6.60
CA PHE A 217 -14.86 1.78 6.62
C PHE A 217 -15.59 2.99 7.21
N ILE A 218 -15.21 3.43 8.41
CA ILE A 218 -15.84 4.57 9.10
C ILE A 218 -15.66 5.85 8.29
N SER A 219 -14.43 6.12 7.84
CA SER A 219 -14.14 7.32 7.05
C SER A 219 -14.81 7.29 5.69
N GLY A 220 -14.93 6.12 5.04
CA GLY A 220 -15.65 5.96 3.79
C GLY A 220 -17.12 6.34 3.91
N ILE A 221 -17.80 5.92 4.99
CA ILE A 221 -19.19 6.32 5.27
C ILE A 221 -19.26 7.84 5.48
N ILE A 222 -18.42 8.40 6.35
CA ILE A 222 -18.43 9.85 6.66
C ILE A 222 -18.16 10.69 5.41
N ILE A 223 -17.13 10.34 4.64
CA ILE A 223 -16.73 11.06 3.43
C ILE A 223 -17.80 10.95 2.34
N LYS A 224 -18.46 9.79 2.22
CA LYS A 224 -19.58 9.63 1.31
C LYS A 224 -20.71 10.61 1.65
N GLU A 225 -21.12 10.69 2.91
CA GLU A 225 -22.16 11.63 3.34
C GLU A 225 -21.75 13.10 3.12
N ILE A 226 -20.50 13.46 3.46
CA ILE A 226 -19.96 14.80 3.18
C ILE A 226 -19.98 15.10 1.66
N SER A 227 -19.61 14.13 0.82
CA SER A 227 -19.61 14.31 -0.63
C SER A 227 -21.02 14.54 -1.19
N HIS A 228 -22.04 13.88 -0.63
CA HIS A 228 -23.44 14.12 -0.99
C HIS A 228 -23.91 15.53 -0.56
N LEU A 229 -23.41 16.09 0.54
CA LEU A 229 -23.72 17.46 0.92
C LEU A 229 -23.12 18.49 -0.04
N ILE A 230 -21.94 18.21 -0.61
CA ILE A 230 -21.25 19.11 -1.55
C ILE A 230 -21.88 18.99 -2.96
N ILE A 231 -22.21 17.77 -3.41
CA ILE A 231 -22.80 17.49 -4.71
C ILE A 231 -24.04 16.58 -4.53
N PRO A 232 -25.24 17.17 -4.32
CA PRO A 232 -26.44 16.43 -3.92
C PRO A 232 -27.02 15.44 -4.94
N SER A 233 -26.60 15.50 -6.20
CA SER A 233 -27.20 14.70 -7.27
C SER A 233 -26.52 13.33 -7.44
N ALA A 234 -27.27 12.27 -7.16
CA ALA A 234 -26.93 10.90 -7.54
C ALA A 234 -26.77 10.82 -9.07
N GLY A 235 -25.55 10.52 -9.54
CA GLY A 235 -25.23 10.40 -10.97
C GLY A 235 -24.15 11.36 -11.48
N ASN A 236 -23.73 12.35 -10.69
CA ASN A 236 -22.62 13.23 -11.09
C ASN A 236 -21.26 12.52 -10.97
N ALA A 237 -20.50 12.52 -12.06
CA ALA A 237 -19.14 11.96 -12.12
C ALA A 237 -18.15 12.60 -11.13
N LEU A 238 -18.49 13.78 -10.59
CA LEU A 238 -17.68 14.51 -9.59
C LEU A 238 -17.77 13.92 -8.17
N GLY A 239 -18.83 13.18 -7.84
CA GLY A 239 -19.00 12.58 -6.51
C GLY A 239 -17.87 11.61 -6.15
N PRO A 240 -17.60 10.58 -6.98
CA PRO A 240 -16.47 9.67 -6.78
C PRO A 240 -15.12 10.39 -6.69
N LEU A 241 -14.90 11.44 -7.50
CA LEU A 241 -13.67 12.23 -7.48
C LEU A 241 -13.43 12.91 -6.11
N ILE A 242 -14.46 13.54 -5.55
CA ILE A 242 -14.37 14.16 -4.22
C ILE A 242 -14.04 13.12 -3.15
N ILE A 243 -14.70 11.95 -3.21
CA ILE A 243 -14.42 10.86 -2.28
C ILE A 243 -12.95 10.43 -2.39
N THR A 244 -12.43 10.22 -3.60
CA THR A 244 -11.03 9.86 -3.83
C THR A 244 -10.05 10.92 -3.30
N ILE A 245 -10.36 12.20 -3.51
CA ILE A 245 -9.53 13.32 -3.04
C ILE A 245 -9.51 13.32 -1.51
N LEU A 246 -10.67 13.30 -0.85
CA LEU A 246 -10.76 13.35 0.62
C LEU A 246 -10.13 12.10 1.28
N MET A 247 -10.33 10.92 0.70
CA MET A 247 -9.70 9.68 1.17
C MET A 247 -8.17 9.76 1.07
N SER A 248 -7.64 10.23 -0.06
CA SER A 248 -6.18 10.36 -0.26
C SER A 248 -5.57 11.42 0.65
N LEU A 249 -6.24 12.58 0.75
CA LEU A 249 -5.77 13.75 1.47
C LEU A 249 -5.66 13.50 2.99
N ILE A 250 -6.63 12.79 3.56
CA ILE A 250 -6.74 12.67 5.02
C ILE A 250 -6.49 11.22 5.45
N VAL A 251 -7.29 10.29 4.96
CA VAL A 251 -7.37 8.93 5.50
C VAL A 251 -6.15 8.10 5.15
N ILE A 252 -5.83 8.02 3.86
CA ILE A 252 -4.70 7.23 3.36
C ILE A 252 -3.38 7.79 3.93
N SER A 253 -3.24 9.11 3.94
CA SER A 253 -2.08 9.79 4.51
C SER A 253 -1.90 9.53 6.00
N TYR A 254 -2.99 9.57 6.77
CA TYR A 254 -2.99 9.19 8.19
C TYR A 254 -2.53 7.74 8.37
N LEU A 255 -3.12 6.81 7.62
CA LEU A 255 -2.84 5.38 7.70
C LEU A 255 -1.39 5.04 7.35
N TYR A 256 -0.80 5.72 6.37
CA TYR A 256 0.61 5.58 6.07
C TYR A 256 1.50 6.03 7.22
N MET A 257 1.25 7.20 7.82
CA MET A 257 2.02 7.64 8.97
C MET A 257 1.93 6.65 10.15
N TYR A 258 0.73 6.15 10.42
CA TYR A 258 0.49 5.09 11.39
C TYR A 258 1.33 3.84 11.10
N LEU A 259 1.28 3.32 9.87
CA LEU A 259 1.98 2.08 9.49
C LEU A 259 3.49 2.19 9.65
N TYR A 260 4.12 3.23 9.10
CA TYR A 260 5.57 3.36 9.14
C TYR A 260 6.09 3.66 10.55
N ARG A 261 5.30 4.35 11.39
CA ARG A 261 5.59 4.50 12.83
C ARG A 261 5.50 3.15 13.54
N SER A 262 4.38 2.44 13.35
CA SER A 262 4.11 1.14 13.96
C SER A 262 5.20 0.11 13.61
N LEU A 263 5.62 0.10 12.34
CA LEU A 263 6.70 -0.76 11.85
C LEU A 263 8.05 -0.44 12.51
N ALA A 264 8.40 0.83 12.69
CA ALA A 264 9.63 1.21 13.38
C ALA A 264 9.66 0.67 14.81
N LEU A 265 8.56 0.83 15.55
CA LEU A 265 8.47 0.40 16.94
C LEU A 265 8.47 -1.13 17.06
N LEU A 266 7.82 -1.82 16.12
CA LEU A 266 7.92 -3.28 16.00
C LEU A 266 9.36 -3.72 15.76
N TRP A 267 10.09 -3.03 14.89
CA TRP A 267 11.49 -3.33 14.64
C TRP A 267 12.36 -3.11 15.89
N LEU A 268 12.10 -2.09 16.70
CA LEU A 268 12.84 -1.85 17.95
C LEU A 268 12.51 -2.86 19.05
N LYS A 269 11.43 -3.64 18.89
CA LYS A 269 11.10 -4.73 19.81
C LYS A 269 12.18 -5.82 19.79
N LYS A 270 12.56 -6.24 20.98
CA LYS A 270 13.37 -7.43 21.26
C LYS A 270 12.47 -8.52 21.81
#